data_AF-A0A6A6KZQ5-F1
#
_entry.id   AF-A0A6A6KZQ5-F1
#
_cell.length_a   1.000
_cell.length_b   1.000
_cell.length_c   1.000
_cell.angle_alpha   90.00
_cell.angle_beta   90.00
_cell.angle_gamma   90.00
#
_symmetry.space_group_name_H-M   'P 1'
#
loop_
_entity.id
_entity.type
_entity.pdbx_description
1 polymer ?
#
loop_
_entity_poly.entity_id
_entity_poly.type
_entity_poly.pdbx_seq_one_letter_code
_entity_poly.pdbx_strand_id
1 'polypeptide(L)' 'MAFSGKPVTDVVFDETWSKNIPDAYYRPIDVQDVAVTHVQALEISSASGRYCLAADDLHFSELLKIIHEHYPTL' A
#
# COMPACT_ATOMS: atom_id res chain seq x y z
N MET A 1 6.51 2.82 22.77
CA MET A 1 5.41 2.70 21.80
C MET A 1 5.57 1.34 21.12
N ALA A 2 4.81 0.34 21.55
CA ALA A 2 4.93 -1.03 21.06
C ALA A 2 3.92 -1.22 19.91
N PHE A 3 4.40 -1.52 18.71
CA PHE A 3 3.54 -1.94 17.61
C PHE A 3 3.14 -3.40 17.86
N SER A 4 1.99 -3.59 18.51
CA SER A 4 1.27 -4.86 18.56
C SER A 4 0.48 -5.02 17.26
N GLY A 5 1.17 -5.35 16.17
CA GLY A 5 0.55 -5.76 14.91
C GLY A 5 1.08 -7.14 14.53
N LYS A 6 0.20 -8.10 14.28
CA LYS A 6 0.62 -9.39 13.71
C LYS A 6 1.29 -9.13 12.35
N PRO A 7 2.36 -9.87 11.98
CA PRO A 7 2.99 -9.71 10.68
C PRO A 7 1.96 -9.97 9.58
N VAL A 8 1.75 -9.00 8.70
CA VAL A 8 0.97 -9.15 7.48
C VAL A 8 1.85 -9.88 6.48
N THR A 9 1.95 -11.20 6.57
CA THR A 9 2.78 -11.98 5.64
C THR A 9 2.04 -13.03 4.83
N ASP A 10 0.73 -13.23 5.00
CA ASP A 10 -0.01 -14.21 4.19
C ASP A 10 -1.35 -13.65 3.73
N VAL A 11 -1.34 -12.68 2.80
CA VAL A 11 -2.54 -12.39 1.99
C VAL A 11 -2.53 -13.38 0.82
N VAL A 12 -3.07 -14.57 1.07
CA VAL A 12 -3.40 -15.54 0.02
C VAL A 12 -4.72 -15.09 -0.59
N PHE A 13 -4.69 -14.59 -1.82
CA PHE A 13 -5.89 -14.24 -2.59
C PHE A 13 -6.55 -15.52 -3.11
N ASP A 14 -7.55 -16.05 -2.41
CA ASP A 14 -8.38 -17.16 -2.89
C ASP A 14 -9.85 -16.72 -3.10
N GLU A 15 -10.67 -17.62 -3.64
CA GLU A 15 -12.08 -17.39 -3.96
C GLU A 15 -12.96 -17.08 -2.72
N THR A 16 -12.48 -17.33 -1.50
CA THR A 16 -13.17 -17.04 -0.24
C THR A 16 -12.98 -15.59 0.24
N TRP A 17 -11.99 -14.86 -0.27
CA TRP A 17 -11.82 -13.42 0.00
C TRP A 17 -12.97 -12.56 -0.52
N SER A 18 -13.54 -12.93 -1.68
CA SER A 18 -14.70 -12.25 -2.28
C SER A 18 -15.89 -12.18 -1.31
N LYS A 19 -16.09 -13.21 -0.48
CA LYS A 19 -17.23 -13.30 0.45
C LYS A 19 -17.02 -12.53 1.76
N ASN A 20 -15.79 -12.18 2.09
CA ASN A 20 -15.42 -11.50 3.33
C ASN A 20 -14.48 -10.34 3.00
N ILE A 21 -14.96 -9.34 2.25
CA ILE A 21 -14.22 -8.09 2.07
C ILE A 21 -13.91 -7.56 3.49
N PRO A 22 -12.66 -7.59 3.94
CA PRO A 22 -12.35 -7.00 5.23
C PRO A 22 -12.54 -5.49 5.10
N ASP A 23 -13.15 -4.88 6.11
CA ASP A 23 -13.13 -3.42 6.31
C ASP A 23 -11.67 -3.02 6.63
N ALA A 24 -10.86 -3.02 5.58
CA ALA A 24 -9.43 -2.85 5.62
C ALA A 24 -9.05 -1.66 4.75
N TYR A 25 -8.25 -0.78 5.34
CA TYR A 25 -7.63 0.35 4.69
C TYR A 25 -6.18 0.00 4.38
N TYR A 26 -5.77 0.29 3.16
CA TYR A 26 -4.40 0.10 2.69
C TYR A 26 -3.84 1.45 2.28
N ARG A 27 -2.54 1.66 2.47
CA ARG A 27 -1.83 2.80 1.87
C ARG A 27 -0.96 2.27 0.75
N PRO A 28 -1.44 2.21 -0.50
CA PRO A 28 -0.63 1.77 -1.63
C PRO A 28 0.33 2.88 -2.03
N ILE A 29 1.62 2.57 -2.15
CA ILE A 29 2.63 3.53 -2.64
C ILE A 29 3.19 2.96 -3.94
N ASP A 30 3.35 3.82 -4.94
CA ASP A 30 4.00 3.44 -6.19
C ASP A 30 5.48 3.08 -5.94
N VAL A 31 5.92 1.93 -6.44
CA VAL A 31 7.30 1.45 -6.27
C VAL A 31 8.34 2.40 -6.86
N GLN A 32 7.96 3.15 -7.90
CA GLN A 32 8.80 4.15 -8.54
C GLN A 32 9.05 5.34 -7.60
N ASP A 33 8.03 5.79 -6.86
CA ASP A 33 8.18 6.84 -5.84
C ASP A 33 9.11 6.40 -4.69
N VAL A 34 9.03 5.12 -4.29
CA VAL A 34 9.96 4.54 -3.32
C VAL A 34 11.40 4.60 -3.84
N ALA A 35 11.63 4.17 -5.08
CA ALA A 35 12.96 4.17 -5.68
C ALA A 35 13.53 5.59 -5.80
N VAL A 36 12.73 6.53 -6.30
CA VAL A 36 13.12 7.94 -6.44
C VAL A 36 13.46 8.56 -5.09
N THR A 37 12.64 8.30 -4.07
CA THR A 37 12.90 8.84 -2.72
C THR A 37 14.20 8.30 -2.13
N HIS A 38 14.53 7.02 -2.37
CA HIS A 38 15.80 6.45 -1.91
C HIS A 38 17.00 7.10 -2.59
N VAL A 39 16.93 7.35 -3.91
CA VAL A 39 17.98 8.08 -4.64
C VAL A 39 18.13 9.49 -4.08
N GLN A 40 17.04 10.21 -3.90
CA GLN A 40 17.06 11.58 -3.36
C GLN A 40 17.61 11.64 -1.93
N ALA A 41 17.25 10.68 -1.08
CA ALA A 41 17.76 10.60 0.29
C ALA A 41 19.28 10.39 0.34
N LEU A 42 19.86 9.78 -0.70
CA LEU A 42 21.31 9.60 -0.84
C LEU A 42 22.00 10.83 -1.43
N GLU A 43 21.39 11.45 -2.46
CA GLU A 43 22.00 12.55 -3.22
C GLU A 43 21.93 13.90 -2.50
N ILE A 44 20.91 14.11 -1.66
CA ILE A 44 20.72 15.36 -0.92
C ILE A 44 21.55 15.33 0.36
N SER A 45 22.60 16.15 0.43
CA SER A 45 23.53 16.17 1.57
C SER A 45 22.91 16.56 2.91
N SER A 46 21.77 17.24 2.90
CA SER A 46 21.01 17.59 4.11
C SER A 46 19.96 16.55 4.50
N ALA A 47 19.72 15.54 3.66
CA ALA A 47 18.76 14.49 3.96
C ALA A 47 19.26 13.64 5.13
N SER A 48 18.38 13.41 6.11
CA SER A 48 18.73 12.65 7.31
C SER A 48 17.49 12.13 8.02
N GLY A 49 17.67 11.09 8.83
CA GLY A 49 16.57 10.48 9.59
C GLY A 49 15.72 9.51 8.75
N ARG A 50 14.42 9.47 9.04
CA ARG A 50 13.47 8.54 8.43
C ARG A 50 12.41 9.32 7.66
N TYR A 51 12.16 8.90 6.41
CA TYR A 51 11.13 9.47 5.55
C TYR A 51 9.92 8.54 5.51
N CYS A 52 8.77 9.04 5.94
CA CYS A 52 7.51 8.33 5.77
C CYS A 52 7.01 8.52 4.33
N LEU A 53 7.07 7.46 3.54
CA LEU A 53 6.40 7.37 2.24
C LEU A 53 5.03 6.75 2.48
N ALA A 54 4.00 7.57 2.42
CA ALA A 54 2.62 7.16 2.63
C ALA A 54 1.73 7.89 1.62
N ALA A 55 1.00 7.13 0.81
CA ALA A 55 -0.14 7.66 0.08
C ALA A 55 -1.38 7.70 0.97
N ASP A 56 -2.48 8.21 0.42
CA ASP A 56 -3.77 8.25 1.09
C ASP A 56 -4.27 6.85 1.46
N ASP A 57 -5.00 6.76 2.57
CA ASP A 57 -5.68 5.54 2.99
C ASP A 57 -6.76 5.20 1.95
N LEU A 58 -6.66 4.02 1.35
CA LEU A 58 -7.58 3.50 0.35
C LEU A 58 -8.39 2.36 0.96
N HIS A 59 -9.72 2.51 1.01
CA HIS A 59 -10.57 1.41 1.43
C HIS A 59 -10.60 0.34 0.34
N PHE A 60 -10.69 -0.94 0.72
CA PHE A 60 -10.69 -2.04 -0.26
C PHE A 60 -11.78 -1.92 -1.34
N SER A 61 -12.95 -1.37 -1.00
CA SER A 61 -14.00 -1.13 -2.01
C SER A 61 -13.65 -0.05 -3.03
N GLU A 62 -12.79 0.92 -2.69
CA GLU A 62 -12.28 1.92 -3.62
C GLU A 62 -11.22 1.32 -4.55
N LEU A 63 -10.36 0.45 -4.01
CA LEU A 63 -9.42 -0.33 -4.82
C LEU A 63 -10.15 -1.18 -5.87
N LEU A 64 -11.22 -1.89 -5.48
CA LEU A 64 -12.01 -2.69 -6.42
C LEU A 64 -12.69 -1.83 -7.49
N LYS A 65 -13.17 -0.63 -7.15
CA LYS A 65 -13.72 0.31 -8.15
C LYS A 65 -12.68 0.70 -9.19
N ILE A 66 -11.48 1.07 -8.75
CA ILE A 66 -10.37 1.41 -9.65
C ILE A 66 -10.03 0.22 -10.55
N ILE A 67 -9.90 -0.98 -9.99
CA ILE A 67 -9.62 -2.21 -10.77
C ILE A 67 -10.72 -2.43 -11.82
N HIS A 68 -11.99 -2.31 -11.45
CA HIS A 68 -13.12 -2.53 -12.36
C HIS A 68 -13.22 -1.45 -13.45
N GLU A 69 -12.87 -0.19 -13.14
CA GLU A 69 -12.79 0.89 -14.14
C GLU A 69 -11.73 0.60 -15.22
N HIS A 70 -10.59 0.03 -14.83
CA HIS A 70 -9.51 -0.32 -15.76
C HIS A 70 -9.70 -1.70 -16.42
N TYR A 71 -10.36 -2.63 -15.74
CA TYR A 71 -10.54 -4.01 -16.17
C TYR A 71 -11.98 -4.48 -15.89
N PRO A 72 -12.97 -4.06 -16.71
CA PRO A 72 -14.39 -4.27 -16.42
C PRO A 72 -14.86 -5.73 -16.41
N THR A 73 -14.03 -6.65 -16.91
CA THR A 73 -14.32 -8.09 -16.98
C THR A 73 -13.73 -8.89 -15.82
N LEU A 74 -12.93 -8.24 -14.96
CA LEU A 74 -12.52 -8.74 -13.66
C LEU A 74 -13.57 -8.35 -12.60
#